data_AF-X0ZF43-F1
#
_entry.id   AF-X0ZF43-F1
#
_cell.length_a   1.000
_cell.length_b   1.000
_cell.length_c   1.000
_cell.angle_alpha   90.00
_cell.angle_beta   90.00
_cell.angle_gamma   90.00
#
_symmetry.space_group_name_H-M   'P 1'
#
loop_
_entity.id
_entity.type
_entity.pdbx_description
1 polymer ?
#
loop_
_entity_poly.entity_id
_entity_poly.type
_entity_poly.pdbx_seq_one_letter_code
_entity_poly.pdbx_strand_id
1 'polypeptide(L)' 'LPGSLIEALGKGKRLREDADYYDRWSEEGASFALKAAGDFLKKARELTKDLHKSPR' A
#
# COMPACT_ATOMS: atom_id res chain seq x y z
N LEU A 1 0.76 -10.54 -6.36
CA LEU A 1 1.40 -9.28 -5.92
C LEU A 1 2.63 -9.61 -5.06
N PRO A 2 3.69 -8.79 -5.04
CA PRO A 2 4.83 -8.99 -4.15
C PRO A 2 4.41 -9.10 -2.68
N GLY A 3 4.99 -10.03 -1.92
CA GLY A 3 4.68 -10.24 -0.50
C GLY A 3 4.91 -8.98 0.36
N SER A 4 5.91 -8.17 0.02
CA SER A 4 6.19 -6.90 0.68
C SER A 4 5.02 -5.90 0.65
N LEU A 5 4.18 -5.91 -0.40
CA LEU A 5 2.99 -5.06 -0.46
C LEU A 5 1.88 -5.54 0.48
N ILE A 6 1.76 -6.86 0.68
CA ILE A 6 0.79 -7.45 1.60
C ILE A 6 1.18 -7.09 3.05
N GLU A 7 2.47 -7.23 3.38
CA GLU A 7 2.99 -6.81 4.69
C GLU A 7 2.80 -5.31 4.94
N ALA A 8 3.07 -4.49 3.93
CA ALA A 8 2.88 -3.05 4.01
C ALA A 8 1.42 -2.67 4.24
N LEU A 9 0.46 -3.36 3.61
CA LEU A 9 -0.97 -3.17 3.86
C LEU A 9 -1.33 -3.50 5.31
N GLY A 10 -0.81 -4.60 5.86
CA GLY A 10 -1.04 -4.98 7.25
C GLY A 10 -0.44 -3.99 8.26
N LYS A 11 0.72 -3.38 7.94
CA LYS A 11 1.32 -2.31 8.74
C LYS A 11 0.50 -1.01 8.64
N GLY A 12 0.10 -0.63 7.43
CA GLY A 12 -0.72 0.57 7.20
C GLY A 12 -2.09 0.49 7.89
N LYS A 13 -2.74 -0.68 7.88
CA LYS A 13 -3.99 -0.91 8.63
C LYS A 13 -3.80 -0.63 10.12
N ARG A 14 -2.75 -1.20 10.72
CA ARG A 14 -2.45 -1.00 12.15
C ARG A 14 -2.16 0.46 12.46
N LEU A 15 -1.33 1.12 11.66
CA LEU A 15 -1.02 2.54 11.82
C LEU A 15 -2.28 3.42 11.79
N ARG A 16 -3.21 3.14 10.86
CA ARG A 16 -4.50 3.83 10.79
C ARG A 16 -5.35 3.58 12.05
N GLU A 17 -5.43 2.33 12.49
CA GLU A 17 -6.18 1.97 13.70
C GLU A 17 -5.60 2.62 14.97
N ASP A 18 -4.28 2.65 15.08
CA ASP A 18 -3.55 3.29 16.19
C ASP A 18 -3.79 4.81 16.20
N ALA A 19 -3.74 5.47 15.04
CA ALA A 19 -4.01 6.89 14.93
C ALA A 19 -5.48 7.23 15.20
N ASP A 20 -6.42 6.53 14.54
CA ASP A 20 -7.85 6.86 14.59
C ASP A 20 -8.49 6.57 15.96
N TYR A 21 -8.09 5.48 16.62
CA TYR A 21 -8.76 5.00 17.83
C TYR A 21 -8.00 5.25 19.12
N TYR A 22 -6.69 5.49 19.05
CA TYR A 22 -5.84 5.60 20.24
C TYR A 22 -4.98 6.87 20.27
N ASP A 23 -5.09 7.76 19.28
CA ASP A 23 -4.26 8.96 19.11
C ASP A 23 -2.75 8.66 19.12
N ARG A 24 -2.39 7.47 18.61
CA ARG A 24 -1.00 6.99 18.53
C ARG A 24 -0.55 7.04 17.08
N TRP A 25 -0.01 8.18 16.68
CA TRP A 25 0.53 8.37 15.34
C TRP A 25 2.07 8.31 15.32
N SER A 26 2.63 7.97 14.16
CA SER A 26 4.08 7.96 13.89
C SER A 26 4.35 8.54 12.51
N GLU A 27 5.22 9.54 12.45
CA GLU A 27 5.65 10.18 11.21
C GLU A 27 6.41 9.19 10.30
N GLU A 28 7.30 8.38 10.88
CA GLU A 28 8.03 7.36 10.12
C GLU A 28 7.07 6.30 9.58
N GLY A 29 6.09 5.88 10.38
CA GLY A 29 5.04 4.96 9.97
C GLY A 29 4.22 5.53 8.81
N ALA A 30 3.81 6.79 8.89
CA ALA A 30 3.04 7.46 7.85
C ALA A 30 3.86 7.59 6.55
N SER A 31 5.14 7.97 6.67
CA SER A 31 6.08 8.07 5.55
C SER A 31 6.28 6.71 4.85
N PHE A 32 6.44 5.63 5.64
CA PHE A 32 6.51 4.27 5.13
C PHE A 32 5.22 3.87 4.39
N ALA A 33 4.06 4.12 5.00
CA ALA A 33 2.76 3.77 4.42
C ALA A 33 2.51 4.51 3.10
N LEU A 34 2.85 5.80 3.03
CA LEU A 34 2.72 6.61 1.82
C LEU A 34 3.58 6.07 0.68
N LYS A 35 4.85 5.75 0.95
CA LYS A 35 5.74 5.14 -0.04
C LYS A 35 5.18 3.80 -0.53
N ALA A 36 4.75 2.93 0.37
CA ALA A 36 4.22 1.62 0.01
C ALA A 36 2.93 1.71 -0.82
N ALA A 37 2.05 2.68 -0.53
CA ALA A 37 0.86 2.95 -1.32
C ALA A 37 1.21 3.39 -2.75
N GLY A 38 2.24 4.23 -2.91
CA GLY A 38 2.78 4.61 -4.21
C GLY A 38 3.30 3.40 -5.02
N ASP A 39 4.09 2.55 -4.37
CA ASP A 39 4.62 1.31 -4.96
C ASP A 39 3.49 0.35 -5.39
N PHE A 40 2.44 0.23 -4.57
CA PHE A 40 1.25 -0.56 -4.90
C PHE A 40 0.52 -0.01 -6.14
N LEU A 41 0.24 1.31 -6.17
CA LEU A 41 -0.46 1.94 -7.29
C LEU A 41 0.32 1.82 -8.60
N LYS A 42 1.65 1.97 -8.54
CA LYS A 42 2.52 1.72 -9.69
C LYS A 42 2.36 0.29 -10.19
N LYS A 43 2.43 -0.71 -9.29
CA LYS A 43 2.32 -2.11 -9.71
C LYS A 43 0.93 -2.48 -10.23
N ALA A 44 -0.13 -1.94 -9.62
CA ALA A 44 -1.49 -2.13 -10.09
C ALA A 44 -1.70 -1.56 -11.50
N ARG A 45 -1.13 -0.37 -11.78
CA ARG A 45 -1.15 0.23 -13.12
C ARG A 45 -0.41 -0.59 -14.16
N GLU A 46 0.74 -1.18 -13.81
CA GLU A 46 1.47 -2.09 -14.71
C GLU A 46 0.61 -3.31 -15.07
N LEU A 47 0.08 -4.01 -14.06
CA LEU A 47 -0.74 -5.20 -14.26
C LEU A 47 -2.00 -4.93 -15.08
N THR A 48 -2.67 -3.80 -14.82
CA THR A 48 -3.90 -3.42 -15.54
C THR A 48 -3.62 -2.95 -16.97
N LYS A 49 -2.46 -2.37 -17.26
CA LYS A 49 -2.03 -2.07 -18.64
C LYS A 49 -1.77 -3.35 -19.43
N ASP A 50 -1.15 -4.34 -18.82
CA ASP A 50 -0.87 -5.62 -19.47
C ASP A 50 -2.17 -6.38 -19.78
N LEU A 51 -3.13 -6.35 -18.85
CA LEU A 51 -4.48 -6.92 -19.05
C LEU A 51 -5.24 -6.31 -20.25
N HIS A 52 -5.05 -5.03 -20.54
CA HIS A 52 -5.69 -4.37 -21.70
C HIS A 52 -4.95 -4.60 -23.02
N LYS A 53 -3.71 -5.11 -23.00
CA LYS A 53 -2.89 -5.36 -24.20
C LYS A 53 -2.96 -6.80 -24.71
N SER A 54 -3.43 -7.75 -23.91
CA SER A 54 -3.69 -9.10 -24.40
C SER A 54 -4.94 -9.10 -25.31
N PRO A 55 -4.83 -9.47 -26.60
CA PRO A 55 -6.00 -9.80 -27.38
C PRO A 55 -6.65 -11.03 -26.73
N ARG A 56 -7.97 -10.97 -26.50
CA ARG A 56 -8.75 -12.15 -26.13
C ARG A 56 -8.80 -13.13 -27.28
#